data_AF-A0A2V8BT58-F1
#
_entry.id   AF-A0A2V8BT58-F1
#
_cell.length_a   1.000
_cell.length_b   1.000
_cell.length_c   1.000
_cell.angle_alpha   90.00
_cell.angle_beta   90.00
_cell.angle_gamma   90.00
#
_symmetry.space_group_name_H-M   'P 1'
#
loop_
_entity.id
_entity.type
_entity.pdbx_description
1 polymer ?
#
loop_
_entity_poly.entity_id
_entity_poly.type
_entity_poly.pdbx_seq_one_letter_code
_entity_poly.pdbx_strand_id
1 'polypeptide(L)'
;MAAVVVVTFVGLLAQSPARQQLARGNALWDQRLANSAIAALEAAARDRGTASEAYEALGRLYTFKGWLQDNVFPGWHDEPEYREKALAALKASLAADAARASAQEALRVAEGFAAADKIDPAAPRPEVRALDVKLQSYQTTPDAPVSDIVAAIEARAKAQADPAPYFTGAQILIDHGEYDRAIAMAQRGVAASDRFIDENLSAYRMAGKSQGSYARGRGTAADLVGWALFLKKDYAAAAAKLEEAERLLQGLDFANEFHLGELARMQRRPARDYYVNALSLAGGPAPLRQRATEALAHLEGPGPVPTELDAWLEAELSRRRDQRKAAALESLVDRPLPKLTLTTVDGKPYDTAGLRGKVLLLNFFASW
;
A
#
# COMPACT_ATOMS: atom_id res chain seq x y z
N MET A 1 59.03 -40.09 -9.11
CA MET A 1 58.59 -38.68 -9.10
C MET A 1 57.26 -38.62 -8.37
N ALA A 2 57.24 -38.10 -7.13
CA ALA A 2 56.02 -37.96 -6.34
C ALA A 2 55.44 -36.56 -6.59
N ALA A 3 54.24 -36.51 -7.15
CA ALA A 3 53.52 -35.26 -7.37
C ALA A 3 52.96 -34.75 -6.04
N VAL A 4 53.49 -33.63 -5.56
CA VAL A 4 52.95 -32.88 -4.44
C VAL A 4 51.71 -32.14 -4.95
N VAL A 5 50.53 -32.61 -4.53
CA VAL A 5 49.27 -31.88 -4.73
C VAL A 5 49.24 -30.73 -3.72
N VAL A 6 49.53 -29.53 -4.20
CA VAL A 6 49.30 -28.29 -3.45
C VAL A 6 47.80 -28.04 -3.46
N VAL A 7 47.13 -28.40 -2.36
CA VAL A 7 45.73 -28.01 -2.10
C VAL A 7 45.74 -26.52 -1.77
N THR A 8 45.35 -25.68 -2.73
CA THR A 8 45.00 -24.28 -2.47
C THR A 8 43.70 -24.24 -1.68
N PHE A 9 43.81 -24.07 -0.37
CA PHE A 9 42.70 -23.61 0.46
C PHE A 9 42.30 -22.20 0.00
N VAL A 10 41.30 -22.11 -0.89
CA VAL A 10 40.56 -20.86 -1.08
C VAL A 10 39.74 -20.66 0.20
N GLY A 11 40.31 -19.93 1.15
CA GLY A 11 39.62 -19.53 2.36
C GLY A 11 38.42 -18.66 2.00
N LEU A 12 37.22 -19.21 2.15
CA LEU A 12 36.01 -18.42 2.36
C LEU A 12 36.21 -17.64 3.66
N LEU A 13 36.80 -16.45 3.57
CA LEU A 13 36.92 -15.54 4.71
C LEU A 13 35.50 -15.23 5.20
N ALA A 14 35.16 -15.72 6.39
CA ALA A 14 33.91 -15.40 7.05
C ALA A 14 33.80 -13.87 7.16
N GLN A 15 32.76 -13.29 6.56
CA GLN A 15 32.51 -11.86 6.66
C GLN A 15 32.37 -11.47 8.14
N SER A 16 32.98 -10.36 8.53
CA SER A 16 32.87 -9.87 9.91
C SER A 16 31.40 -9.64 10.29
N PRO A 17 31.02 -9.79 11.58
CA PRO A 17 29.65 -9.53 12.02
C PRO A 17 29.11 -8.17 11.58
N ALA A 18 29.95 -7.14 11.58
CA ALA A 18 29.56 -5.80 11.13
C ALA A 18 29.28 -5.72 9.62
N ARG A 19 30.07 -6.41 8.79
CA ARG A 19 29.81 -6.50 7.34
C ARG A 19 28.51 -7.24 7.04
N GLN A 20 28.20 -8.28 7.80
CA GLN A 20 26.93 -9.00 7.69
C GLN A 20 25.74 -8.10 8.06
N GLN A 21 25.86 -7.29 9.12
CA GLN A 21 24.83 -6.33 9.51
C GLN A 21 24.64 -5.22 8.47
N LEU A 22 25.72 -4.71 7.87
CA LEU A 22 25.65 -3.75 6.77
C LEU A 22 24.89 -4.33 5.57
N ALA A 23 25.27 -5.53 5.13
CA ALA A 23 24.61 -6.22 4.02
C ALA A 23 23.13 -6.48 4.32
N ARG A 24 22.82 -6.92 5.55
CA ARG A 24 21.45 -7.13 6.01
C ARG A 24 20.64 -5.84 6.01
N GLY A 25 21.20 -4.75 6.54
CA GLY A 25 20.56 -3.45 6.60
C GLY A 25 20.20 -2.91 5.21
N ASN A 26 21.13 -3.00 4.26
CA ASN A 26 20.89 -2.64 2.87
C ASN A 26 19.80 -3.50 2.23
N ALA A 27 19.86 -4.83 2.38
CA ALA A 27 18.86 -5.73 1.80
C ALA A 27 17.45 -5.55 2.39
N LEU A 28 17.35 -5.18 3.66
CA LEU A 28 16.07 -4.83 4.31
C LEU A 28 15.56 -3.48 3.79
N TRP A 29 16.46 -2.52 3.58
CA TRP A 29 16.08 -1.21 3.05
C TRP A 29 15.63 -1.27 1.60
N ASP A 30 16.28 -2.10 0.77
CA ASP A 30 15.82 -2.40 -0.59
C ASP A 30 14.39 -2.95 -0.60
N GLN A 31 13.98 -3.66 0.47
CA GLN A 31 12.61 -4.15 0.64
C GLN A 31 11.66 -3.14 1.31
N ARG A 32 12.14 -1.93 1.66
CA ARG A 32 11.43 -0.90 2.44
C ARG A 32 10.99 -1.38 3.83
N LEU A 33 11.79 -2.22 4.48
CA LEU A 33 11.58 -2.66 5.86
C LEU A 33 12.39 -1.77 6.82
N ALA A 34 11.87 -0.57 7.10
CA ALA A 34 12.65 0.53 7.65
C ALA A 34 13.17 0.25 9.07
N ASN A 35 12.32 -0.23 9.99
CA ASN A 35 12.72 -0.44 11.39
C ASN A 35 13.87 -1.43 11.52
N SER A 36 13.74 -2.59 10.89
CA SER A 36 14.79 -3.61 10.89
C SER A 36 16.05 -3.14 10.13
N ALA A 37 15.90 -2.39 9.03
CA ALA A 37 17.03 -1.83 8.30
C ALA A 37 17.84 -0.85 9.18
N ILE A 38 17.17 0.08 9.85
CA ILE A 38 17.79 1.04 10.77
C ILE A 38 18.59 0.29 11.84
N ALA A 39 17.97 -0.68 12.52
CA ALA A 39 18.64 -1.43 13.58
C ALA A 39 19.91 -2.16 13.11
N ALA A 40 19.86 -2.78 11.93
CA ALA A 40 21.01 -3.47 11.35
C ALA A 40 22.12 -2.48 10.94
N LEU A 41 21.76 -1.35 10.32
CA LEU A 41 22.73 -0.33 9.91
C LEU A 41 23.36 0.39 11.10
N GLU A 42 22.60 0.68 12.16
CA GLU A 42 23.13 1.23 13.40
C GLU A 42 24.13 0.28 14.08
N ALA A 43 23.87 -1.03 14.03
CA ALA A 43 24.82 -2.03 14.51
C ALA A 43 26.12 -2.04 13.68
N ALA A 44 26.00 -1.97 12.35
CA ALA A 44 27.15 -1.91 11.44
C ALA A 44 27.96 -0.61 11.59
N ALA A 45 27.30 0.52 11.91
CA ALA A 45 27.95 1.82 12.06
C ALA A 45 28.91 1.91 13.26
N ARG A 46 28.81 0.98 14.22
CA ARG A 46 29.69 0.91 15.40
C ARG A 46 31.08 0.37 15.08
N ASP A 47 31.23 -0.35 13.98
CA ASP A 47 32.51 -0.89 13.54
C ASP A 47 33.21 0.08 12.58
N ARG A 48 34.48 0.39 12.83
CA ARG A 48 35.24 1.36 12.03
C ARG A 48 35.37 0.95 10.56
N GLY A 49 35.43 -0.35 10.27
CA GLY A 49 35.56 -0.88 8.91
C GLY A 49 34.29 -0.78 8.08
N THR A 50 33.12 -0.58 8.70
CA THR A 50 31.83 -0.39 8.01
C THR A 50 31.15 0.94 8.32
N ALA A 51 31.70 1.75 9.22
CA ALA A 51 31.10 2.99 9.70
C ALA A 51 30.68 3.93 8.57
N SER A 52 31.58 4.23 7.62
CA SER A 52 31.25 5.16 6.54
C SER A 52 30.10 4.67 5.66
N GLU A 53 30.12 3.40 5.25
CA GLU A 53 29.05 2.78 4.44
C GLU A 53 27.72 2.72 5.19
N ALA A 54 27.75 2.35 6.47
CA ALA A 54 26.55 2.23 7.30
C ALA A 54 25.91 3.60 7.57
N TYR A 55 26.72 4.62 7.88
CA TYR A 55 26.24 5.98 8.07
C TYR A 55 25.70 6.60 6.76
N GLU A 56 26.29 6.28 5.60
CA GLU A 56 25.72 6.70 4.31
C GLU A 56 24.33 6.09 4.11
N ALA A 57 24.19 4.78 4.34
CA ALA A 57 22.93 4.06 4.18
C ALA A 57 21.84 4.59 5.14
N LEU A 58 22.18 4.82 6.41
CA LEU A 58 21.29 5.47 7.39
C LEU A 58 20.90 6.87 6.92
N GLY A 59 21.86 7.65 6.45
CA GLY A 59 21.64 8.99 5.92
C GLY A 59 20.61 9.00 4.79
N ARG A 60 20.77 8.14 3.79
CA ARG A 60 19.82 8.02 2.66
C ARG A 60 18.44 7.53 3.10
N LEU A 61 18.38 6.58 4.02
CA LEU A 61 17.12 6.07 4.59
C LEU A 61 16.38 7.20 5.33
N TYR A 62 17.07 7.94 6.18
CA TYR A 62 16.52 9.08 6.91
C TYR A 62 16.13 10.23 5.97
N THR A 63 16.89 10.46 4.89
CA THR A 63 16.48 11.41 3.85
C THR A 63 15.16 11.00 3.22
N PHE A 64 14.99 9.71 2.91
CA PHE A 64 13.72 9.22 2.39
C PHE A 64 12.57 9.45 3.38
N LYS A 65 12.75 9.06 4.66
CA LYS A 65 11.73 9.24 5.69
C LYS A 65 11.37 10.71 5.95
N GLY A 66 12.34 11.60 5.86
CA GLY A 66 12.17 13.02 6.21
C GLY A 66 11.56 13.91 5.13
N TRP A 67 11.71 13.56 3.85
CA TRP A 67 11.34 14.43 2.73
C TRP A 67 10.69 13.76 1.53
N LEU A 68 10.80 12.43 1.38
CA LEU A 68 10.47 11.77 0.11
C LEU A 68 9.39 10.71 0.23
N GLN A 69 8.89 10.40 1.42
CA GLN A 69 8.04 9.22 1.61
C GLN A 69 6.54 9.53 1.58
N ASP A 70 6.16 10.79 1.72
CA ASP A 70 4.76 11.21 1.69
C ASP A 70 4.06 10.66 0.45
N ASN A 71 2.98 9.91 0.68
CA ASN A 71 2.18 9.25 -0.37
C ASN A 71 2.93 8.28 -1.30
N VAL A 72 4.19 7.90 -1.03
CA VAL A 72 4.87 6.83 -1.79
C VAL A 72 4.15 5.49 -1.61
N PHE A 73 3.58 5.29 -0.42
CA PHE A 73 2.63 4.21 -0.15
C PHE A 73 1.35 4.77 0.45
N PRO A 74 0.19 4.09 0.28
CA PRO A 74 -1.08 4.56 0.82
C PRO A 74 -1.03 4.85 2.32
N GLY A 75 -1.24 6.12 2.67
CA GLY A 75 -1.29 6.59 4.06
C GLY A 75 0.08 6.84 4.72
N TRP A 76 1.18 6.78 3.96
CA TRP A 76 2.49 7.20 4.44
C TRP A 76 2.63 8.72 4.39
N HIS A 77 3.30 9.26 5.40
CA HIS A 77 3.60 10.68 5.54
C HIS A 77 5.05 10.91 5.87
N ASP A 78 5.61 12.02 5.40
CA ASP A 78 6.94 12.45 5.80
C ASP A 78 7.08 12.58 7.33
N GLU A 79 8.29 12.31 7.81
CA GLU A 79 8.69 12.35 9.20
C GLU A 79 9.79 13.40 9.41
N PRO A 80 9.46 14.71 9.55
CA PRO A 80 10.46 15.78 9.65
C PRO A 80 11.47 15.60 10.77
N GLU A 81 11.14 14.84 11.81
CA GLU A 81 12.05 14.44 12.89
C GLU A 81 13.27 13.62 12.40
N TYR A 82 13.23 13.04 11.21
CA TYR A 82 14.37 12.35 10.59
C TYR A 82 15.29 13.26 9.77
N ARG A 83 14.90 14.51 9.50
CA ARG A 83 15.67 15.43 8.63
C ARG A 83 17.04 15.75 9.21
N GLU A 84 17.09 16.11 10.49
CA GLU A 84 18.36 16.37 11.18
C GLU A 84 19.19 15.09 11.30
N LYS A 85 18.54 13.94 11.54
CA LYS A 85 19.22 12.63 11.62
C LYS A 85 19.88 12.26 10.28
N ALA A 86 19.24 12.55 9.16
CA ALA A 86 19.78 12.32 7.84
C ALA A 86 21.07 13.11 7.61
N LEU A 87 21.04 14.42 7.86
CA LEU A 87 22.21 15.29 7.72
C LEU A 87 23.34 14.87 8.67
N ALA A 88 23.02 14.52 9.92
CA ALA A 88 23.99 14.05 10.90
C ALA A 88 24.66 12.73 10.47
N ALA A 89 23.87 11.76 9.99
CA ALA A 89 24.41 10.49 9.52
C ALA A 89 25.31 10.67 8.29
N LEU A 90 24.91 11.49 7.32
CA LEU A 90 25.73 11.75 6.12
C LEU A 90 27.05 12.46 6.46
N LYS A 91 27.03 13.41 7.41
CA LYS A 91 28.25 14.03 7.94
C LYS A 91 29.13 13.03 8.68
N ALA A 92 28.54 12.11 9.46
CA ALA A 92 29.29 11.04 10.13
C ALA A 92 29.93 10.05 9.14
N SER A 93 29.27 9.78 8.01
CA SER A 93 29.84 8.97 6.93
C SER A 93 31.13 9.58 6.38
N LEU A 94 31.12 10.90 6.12
CA LEU A 94 32.28 11.65 5.64
C LEU A 94 33.37 11.86 6.69
N ALA A 95 33.00 11.91 7.97
CA ALA A 95 33.98 11.90 9.05
C ALA A 95 34.73 10.57 9.14
N ALA A 96 34.08 9.45 8.80
CA ALA A 96 34.71 8.14 8.77
C ALA A 96 35.52 7.89 7.48
N ASP A 97 35.08 8.44 6.35
CA ASP A 97 35.80 8.45 5.07
C ASP A 97 35.46 9.70 4.25
N ALA A 98 36.36 10.68 4.28
CA ALA A 98 36.16 11.96 3.60
C ALA A 98 36.20 11.85 2.07
N ALA A 99 36.79 10.79 1.51
CA ALA A 99 36.94 10.59 0.08
C ALA A 99 35.71 9.91 -0.56
N ARG A 100 34.69 9.55 0.25
CA ARG A 100 33.50 8.84 -0.20
C ARG A 100 32.56 9.73 -1.01
N ALA A 101 32.77 9.78 -2.32
CA ALA A 101 32.01 10.61 -3.25
C ALA A 101 30.48 10.39 -3.17
N SER A 102 30.03 9.14 -2.96
CA SER A 102 28.60 8.82 -2.84
C SER A 102 27.95 9.46 -1.61
N ALA A 103 28.68 9.56 -0.49
CA ALA A 103 28.21 10.22 0.73
C ALA A 103 28.24 11.74 0.60
N GLN A 104 29.22 12.31 -0.11
CA GLN A 104 29.28 13.75 -0.41
C GLN A 104 28.06 14.16 -1.24
N GLU A 105 27.75 13.38 -2.28
CA GLU A 105 26.59 13.61 -3.13
C GLU A 105 25.27 13.48 -2.35
N ALA A 106 25.14 12.44 -1.53
CA ALA A 106 23.95 12.28 -0.68
C ALA A 106 23.76 13.45 0.30
N LEU A 107 24.84 13.94 0.91
CA LEU A 107 24.79 15.10 1.80
C LEU A 107 24.32 16.34 1.05
N ARG A 108 24.90 16.62 -0.12
CA ARG A 108 24.52 17.75 -0.97
C ARG A 108 23.03 17.72 -1.35
N VAL A 109 22.51 16.54 -1.69
CA VAL A 109 21.08 16.36 -2.00
C VAL A 109 20.22 16.64 -0.76
N ALA A 110 20.57 16.08 0.41
CA ALA A 110 19.81 16.29 1.64
C ALA A 110 19.83 17.76 2.10
N GLU A 111 20.96 18.45 1.95
CA GLU A 111 21.08 19.89 2.21
C GLU A 111 20.24 20.71 1.23
N GLY A 112 20.20 20.32 -0.04
CA GLY A 112 19.30 20.90 -1.04
C GLY A 112 17.82 20.75 -0.65
N PHE A 113 17.42 19.59 -0.13
CA PHE A 113 16.06 19.37 0.36
C PHE A 113 15.73 20.19 1.61
N ALA A 114 16.70 20.40 2.51
CA ALA A 114 16.52 21.24 3.68
C ALA A 114 16.31 22.73 3.32
N ALA A 115 16.84 23.17 2.18
CA ALA A 115 16.72 24.55 1.70
C ALA A 115 15.53 24.78 0.75
N ALA A 116 14.81 23.72 0.36
CA ALA A 116 13.72 23.80 -0.62
C ALA A 116 12.36 24.07 0.05
N ASP A 117 11.51 24.85 -0.63
CA ASP A 117 10.14 25.13 -0.17
C ASP A 117 9.21 23.92 -0.31
N LYS A 118 9.44 23.09 -1.33
CA LYS A 118 8.65 21.91 -1.62
C LYS A 118 9.54 20.82 -2.24
N ILE A 119 9.35 19.60 -1.75
CA ILE A 119 9.98 18.39 -2.29
C ILE A 119 8.88 17.46 -2.78
N ASP A 120 9.05 16.94 -3.99
CA ASP A 120 8.17 15.92 -4.52
C ASP A 120 8.54 14.55 -3.92
N PRO A 121 7.53 13.68 -3.64
CA PRO A 121 7.79 12.34 -3.18
C PRO A 121 8.70 11.52 -4.10
N ALA A 122 9.34 10.51 -3.55
CA ALA A 122 10.16 9.58 -4.33
C ALA A 122 9.31 8.89 -5.40
N ALA A 123 9.83 8.91 -6.64
CA ALA A 123 9.23 8.15 -7.73
C ALA A 123 9.26 6.63 -7.42
N PRO A 124 8.30 5.86 -7.98
CA PRO A 124 8.36 4.40 -7.93
C PRO A 124 9.69 3.88 -8.49
N ARG A 125 10.25 2.87 -7.82
CA ARG A 125 11.51 2.26 -8.22
C ARG A 125 11.38 1.61 -9.61
N PRO A 126 12.26 1.91 -10.58
CA PRO A 126 12.16 1.39 -11.95
C PRO A 126 12.08 -0.14 -12.03
N GLU A 127 12.86 -0.85 -11.21
CA GLU A 127 12.88 -2.30 -11.11
C GLU A 127 11.56 -2.87 -10.57
N VAL A 128 10.95 -2.18 -9.61
CA VAL A 128 9.63 -2.53 -9.03
C VAL A 128 8.55 -2.33 -10.10
N ARG A 129 8.57 -1.18 -10.79
CA ARG A 129 7.65 -0.87 -11.89
C ARG A 129 7.74 -1.89 -13.03
N ALA A 130 8.95 -2.30 -13.41
CA ALA A 130 9.14 -3.30 -14.45
C ALA A 130 8.56 -4.67 -14.05
N LEU A 131 8.72 -5.05 -12.79
CA LEU A 131 8.13 -6.28 -12.24
C LEU A 131 6.60 -6.19 -12.12
N ASP A 132 6.05 -5.03 -11.78
CA ASP A 132 4.60 -4.79 -11.77
C ASP A 132 4.01 -4.93 -13.18
N VAL A 133 4.65 -4.35 -14.20
CA VAL A 133 4.23 -4.50 -15.61
C VAL A 133 4.27 -5.95 -16.06
N LYS A 134 5.34 -6.69 -15.70
CA LYS A 134 5.44 -8.12 -16.00
C LYS A 134 4.34 -8.92 -15.30
N LEU A 135 4.04 -8.62 -14.04
CA LEU A 135 2.97 -9.32 -13.33
C LEU A 135 1.60 -9.03 -13.97
N GLN A 136 1.33 -7.77 -14.31
CA GLN A 136 0.08 -7.35 -14.95
C GLN A 136 -0.13 -7.96 -16.33
N SER A 137 0.93 -8.26 -17.10
CA SER A 137 0.77 -8.87 -18.44
C SER A 137 0.10 -10.25 -18.43
N TYR A 138 0.12 -10.95 -17.28
CA TYR A 138 -0.55 -12.23 -17.12
C TYR A 138 -2.08 -12.13 -17.01
N GLN A 139 -2.64 -10.95 -16.73
CA GLN A 139 -4.09 -10.72 -16.73
C GLN A 139 -4.71 -10.93 -18.12
N THR A 140 -3.95 -10.67 -19.18
CA THR A 140 -4.41 -10.77 -20.57
C THR A 140 -3.77 -11.93 -21.34
N THR A 141 -3.09 -12.83 -20.64
CA THR A 141 -2.41 -14.00 -21.25
C THR A 141 -2.98 -15.27 -20.63
N PRO A 142 -4.11 -15.80 -21.12
CA PRO A 142 -4.83 -16.91 -20.49
C PRO A 142 -4.06 -18.23 -20.48
N ASP A 143 -3.15 -18.44 -21.45
CA ASP A 143 -2.38 -19.68 -21.57
C ASP A 143 -1.01 -19.63 -20.85
N ALA A 144 -0.78 -18.61 -20.02
CA ALA A 144 0.48 -18.48 -19.31
C ALA A 144 0.71 -19.63 -18.31
N PRO A 145 1.91 -20.24 -18.27
CA PRO A 145 2.21 -21.26 -17.27
C PRO A 145 2.06 -20.71 -15.86
N VAL A 146 1.32 -21.43 -15.01
CA VAL A 146 1.09 -21.06 -13.60
C VAL A 146 2.43 -20.90 -12.84
N SER A 147 3.45 -21.67 -13.20
CA SER A 147 4.81 -21.53 -12.67
C SER A 147 5.40 -20.14 -12.92
N ASP A 148 5.12 -19.55 -14.07
CA ASP A 148 5.69 -18.26 -14.49
C ASP A 148 4.99 -17.11 -13.75
N ILE A 149 3.66 -17.24 -13.57
CA ILE A 149 2.86 -16.31 -12.75
C ILE A 149 3.39 -16.32 -11.31
N VAL A 150 3.54 -17.50 -10.70
CA VAL A 150 4.07 -17.62 -9.33
C VAL A 150 5.49 -17.07 -9.24
N ALA A 151 6.37 -17.36 -10.21
CA ALA A 151 7.72 -16.81 -10.23
C ALA A 151 7.74 -15.28 -10.35
N ALA A 152 6.83 -14.67 -11.12
CA ALA A 152 6.70 -13.22 -11.23
C ALA A 152 6.23 -12.58 -9.90
N ILE A 153 5.28 -13.21 -9.21
CA ILE A 153 4.81 -12.78 -7.89
C ILE A 153 5.99 -12.78 -6.89
N GLU A 154 6.74 -13.89 -6.81
CA GLU A 154 7.89 -13.99 -5.90
C GLU A 154 8.99 -13.00 -6.23
N ALA A 155 9.30 -12.79 -7.52
CA ALA A 155 10.29 -11.80 -7.95
C ALA A 155 9.89 -10.40 -7.51
N ARG A 156 8.61 -10.02 -7.67
CA ARG A 156 8.10 -8.71 -7.24
C ARG A 156 8.06 -8.55 -5.72
N ALA A 157 7.65 -9.59 -4.99
CA ALA A 157 7.62 -9.58 -3.52
C ALA A 157 9.03 -9.51 -2.92
N LYS A 158 10.03 -10.13 -3.57
CA LYS A 158 11.44 -10.05 -3.17
C LYS A 158 12.03 -8.65 -3.40
N ALA A 159 11.64 -7.97 -4.48
CA ALA A 159 12.16 -6.64 -4.81
C ALA A 159 11.67 -5.57 -3.83
N GLN A 160 10.44 -5.70 -3.33
CA GLN A 160 9.86 -4.81 -2.32
C GLN A 160 8.77 -5.56 -1.56
N ALA A 161 8.87 -5.57 -0.23
CA ALA A 161 8.11 -6.46 0.65
C ALA A 161 6.67 -5.98 0.96
N ASP A 162 6.14 -5.08 0.13
CA ASP A 162 4.75 -4.64 0.20
C ASP A 162 3.79 -5.76 -0.28
N PRO A 163 2.50 -5.73 0.11
CA PRO A 163 1.59 -6.84 -0.16
C PRO A 163 1.03 -6.87 -1.59
N ALA A 164 1.24 -5.83 -2.41
CA ALA A 164 0.61 -5.71 -3.73
C ALA A 164 0.81 -6.93 -4.66
N PRO A 165 2.02 -7.50 -4.83
CA PRO A 165 2.20 -8.67 -5.70
C PRO A 165 1.37 -9.89 -5.29
N TYR A 166 1.13 -10.08 -3.98
CA TYR A 166 0.35 -11.20 -3.49
C TYR A 166 -1.14 -11.06 -3.83
N PHE A 167 -1.70 -9.86 -3.67
CA PHE A 167 -3.11 -9.61 -3.97
C PHE A 167 -3.37 -9.57 -5.49
N THR A 168 -2.55 -8.84 -6.25
CA THR A 168 -2.63 -8.85 -7.72
C THR A 168 -2.42 -10.25 -8.28
N GLY A 169 -1.44 -10.97 -7.74
CA GLY A 169 -1.15 -12.35 -8.13
C GLY A 169 -2.29 -13.32 -7.81
N ALA A 170 -2.93 -13.18 -6.65
CA ALA A 170 -4.10 -13.97 -6.30
C ALA A 170 -5.26 -13.73 -7.28
N GLN A 171 -5.52 -12.48 -7.66
CA GLN A 171 -6.53 -12.18 -8.67
C GLN A 171 -6.20 -12.83 -10.03
N ILE A 172 -4.95 -12.71 -10.50
CA ILE A 172 -4.51 -13.36 -11.73
C ILE A 172 -4.69 -14.88 -11.65
N LEU A 173 -4.34 -15.50 -10.53
CA LEU A 173 -4.55 -16.94 -10.33
C LEU A 173 -6.03 -17.32 -10.35
N ILE A 174 -6.92 -16.48 -9.81
CA ILE A 174 -8.38 -16.67 -9.91
C ILE A 174 -8.82 -16.64 -11.38
N ASP A 175 -8.35 -15.67 -12.15
CA ASP A 175 -8.70 -15.51 -13.57
C ASP A 175 -8.22 -16.70 -14.42
N HIS A 176 -7.18 -17.39 -13.96
CA HIS A 176 -6.62 -18.62 -14.54
C HIS A 176 -7.24 -19.92 -13.99
N GLY A 177 -8.23 -19.83 -13.09
CA GLY A 177 -8.88 -21.00 -12.49
C GLY A 177 -8.08 -21.69 -11.37
N GLU A 178 -6.97 -21.12 -10.94
CA GLU A 178 -6.05 -21.64 -9.92
C GLU A 178 -6.49 -21.23 -8.50
N TYR A 179 -7.73 -21.56 -8.13
CA TYR A 179 -8.38 -21.05 -6.92
C TYR A 179 -7.66 -21.39 -5.62
N ASP A 180 -7.16 -22.63 -5.45
CA ASP A 180 -6.45 -23.02 -4.23
C ASP A 180 -5.11 -22.30 -4.07
N ARG A 181 -4.42 -22.05 -5.20
CA ARG A 181 -3.19 -21.25 -5.19
C ARG A 181 -3.49 -19.79 -4.90
N ALA A 182 -4.57 -19.24 -5.47
CA ALA A 182 -5.00 -17.88 -5.19
C ALA A 182 -5.30 -17.67 -3.69
N ILE A 183 -6.01 -18.62 -3.06
CA ILE A 183 -6.29 -18.59 -1.62
C ILE A 183 -4.99 -18.56 -0.81
N ALA A 184 -4.04 -19.46 -1.10
CA ALA A 184 -2.75 -19.48 -0.43
C ALA A 184 -1.97 -18.17 -0.65
N MET A 185 -2.06 -17.59 -1.84
CA MET A 185 -1.37 -16.34 -2.18
C MET A 185 -1.96 -15.14 -1.43
N ALA A 186 -3.29 -15.02 -1.37
CA ALA A 186 -3.97 -13.98 -0.61
C ALA A 186 -3.64 -14.05 0.88
N GLN A 187 -3.58 -15.25 1.46
CA GLN A 187 -3.18 -15.47 2.86
C GLN A 187 -1.74 -15.02 3.14
N ARG A 188 -0.81 -15.30 2.22
CA ARG A 188 0.58 -14.78 2.31
C ARG A 188 0.62 -13.26 2.23
N GLY A 189 -0.25 -12.67 1.40
CA GLY A 189 -0.42 -11.22 1.31
C GLY A 189 -0.82 -10.57 2.64
N VAL A 190 -1.61 -11.23 3.49
CA VAL A 190 -1.93 -10.74 4.84
C VAL A 190 -0.67 -10.61 5.69
N ALA A 191 0.13 -11.67 5.76
CA ALA A 191 1.36 -11.67 6.56
C ALA A 191 2.36 -10.63 6.05
N ALA A 192 2.48 -10.47 4.73
CA ALA A 192 3.31 -9.44 4.12
C ALA A 192 2.79 -8.03 4.44
N SER A 193 1.48 -7.82 4.34
CA SER A 193 0.83 -6.54 4.66
C SER A 193 1.08 -6.14 6.11
N ASP A 194 0.79 -7.03 7.05
CA ASP A 194 0.94 -6.75 8.48
C ASP A 194 2.40 -6.42 8.82
N ARG A 195 3.36 -7.24 8.34
CA ARG A 195 4.79 -6.99 8.52
C ARG A 195 5.23 -5.66 7.91
N PHE A 196 4.76 -5.34 6.70
CA PHE A 196 5.14 -4.11 6.02
C PHE A 196 4.65 -2.87 6.78
N ILE A 197 3.45 -2.95 7.36
CA ILE A 197 2.90 -1.90 8.23
C ILE A 197 3.74 -1.80 9.52
N ASP A 198 4.03 -2.92 10.19
CA ASP A 198 4.83 -2.94 11.43
C ASP A 198 6.21 -2.32 11.23
N GLU A 199 6.87 -2.64 10.13
CA GLU A 199 8.23 -2.17 9.78
C GLU A 199 8.27 -0.68 9.44
N ASN A 200 7.11 -0.07 9.16
CA ASN A 200 6.97 1.32 8.76
C ASN A 200 5.91 2.06 9.60
N LEU A 201 5.60 1.58 10.81
CA LEU A 201 4.47 2.06 11.60
C LEU A 201 4.51 3.58 11.83
N SER A 202 5.71 4.14 11.97
CA SER A 202 5.94 5.57 12.19
C SER A 202 5.50 6.45 11.03
N ALA A 203 5.46 5.93 9.80
CA ALA A 203 4.98 6.66 8.62
C ALA A 203 3.45 6.88 8.64
N TYR A 204 2.69 6.09 9.40
CA TYR A 204 1.23 6.21 9.54
C TYR A 204 0.85 7.22 10.64
N ARG A 205 1.20 8.49 10.43
CA ARG A 205 1.18 9.54 11.47
C ARG A 205 -0.18 9.93 12.03
N MET A 206 -1.29 9.61 11.36
CA MET A 206 -2.64 9.98 11.84
C MET A 206 -3.30 8.81 12.55
N ALA A 207 -4.02 9.12 13.64
CA ALA A 207 -4.80 8.14 14.39
C ALA A 207 -5.73 7.35 13.45
N GLY A 208 -5.73 6.02 13.58
CA GLY A 208 -6.55 5.14 12.75
C GLY A 208 -5.96 4.80 11.38
N LYS A 209 -4.91 5.47 10.88
CA LYS A 209 -4.35 5.17 9.55
C LYS A 209 -3.72 3.79 9.48
N SER A 210 -2.92 3.40 10.48
CA SER A 210 -2.34 2.06 10.53
C SER A 210 -3.41 0.99 10.72
N GLN A 211 -4.39 1.21 11.63
CA GLN A 211 -5.53 0.31 11.80
C GLN A 211 -6.33 0.12 10.51
N GLY A 212 -6.59 1.21 9.79
CA GLY A 212 -7.23 1.18 8.48
C GLY A 212 -6.39 0.44 7.43
N SER A 213 -5.06 0.56 7.48
CA SER A 213 -4.16 -0.19 6.59
C SER A 213 -4.20 -1.70 6.88
N TYR A 214 -4.18 -2.12 8.15
CA TYR A 214 -4.36 -3.54 8.50
C TYR A 214 -5.72 -4.06 8.06
N ALA A 215 -6.79 -3.29 8.30
CA ALA A 215 -8.14 -3.65 7.92
C ALA A 215 -8.26 -3.82 6.39
N ARG A 216 -7.70 -2.89 5.60
CA ARG A 216 -7.67 -3.00 4.15
C ARG A 216 -6.91 -4.24 3.67
N GLY A 217 -5.68 -4.46 4.14
CA GLY A 217 -4.89 -5.63 3.72
C GLY A 217 -5.59 -6.96 4.03
N ARG A 218 -6.17 -7.08 5.23
CA ARG A 218 -6.93 -8.27 5.64
C ARG A 218 -8.25 -8.40 4.89
N GLY A 219 -8.95 -7.29 4.66
CA GLY A 219 -10.20 -7.23 3.92
C GLY A 219 -10.04 -7.64 2.48
N THR A 220 -9.03 -7.09 1.78
CA THR A 220 -8.70 -7.48 0.40
C THR A 220 -8.38 -8.98 0.30
N ALA A 221 -7.60 -9.52 1.24
CA ALA A 221 -7.32 -10.95 1.25
C ALA A 221 -8.56 -11.80 1.51
N ALA A 222 -9.41 -11.40 2.46
CA ALA A 222 -10.66 -12.08 2.76
C ALA A 222 -11.61 -12.07 1.55
N ASP A 223 -11.68 -10.95 0.81
CA ASP A 223 -12.46 -10.85 -0.42
C ASP A 223 -11.96 -11.81 -1.50
N LEU A 224 -10.66 -11.77 -1.80
CA LEU A 224 -10.03 -12.67 -2.79
C LEU A 224 -10.24 -14.16 -2.44
N VAL A 225 -10.09 -14.52 -1.17
CA VAL A 225 -10.36 -15.89 -0.69
C VAL A 225 -11.84 -16.23 -0.86
N GLY A 226 -12.74 -15.34 -0.45
CA GLY A 226 -14.18 -15.53 -0.58
C GLY A 226 -14.63 -15.69 -2.03
N TRP A 227 -14.07 -14.89 -2.94
CA TRP A 227 -14.34 -14.97 -4.37
C TRP A 227 -13.83 -16.27 -5.00
N ALA A 228 -12.61 -16.70 -4.66
CA ALA A 228 -12.09 -18.00 -5.09
C ALA A 228 -12.97 -19.16 -4.61
N LEU A 229 -13.44 -19.12 -3.35
CA LEU A 229 -14.37 -20.12 -2.80
C LEU A 229 -15.73 -20.11 -3.49
N PHE A 230 -16.25 -18.93 -3.83
CA PHE A 230 -17.48 -18.79 -4.60
C PHE A 230 -17.35 -19.47 -5.98
N LEU A 231 -16.24 -19.25 -6.68
CA LEU A 231 -15.99 -19.88 -7.98
C LEU A 231 -15.80 -21.40 -7.88
N LYS A 232 -15.27 -21.89 -6.75
CA LYS A 232 -15.27 -23.31 -6.38
C LYS A 232 -16.65 -23.86 -6.00
N LYS A 233 -17.69 -23.02 -5.97
CA LYS A 233 -19.07 -23.34 -5.54
C LYS A 233 -19.20 -23.71 -4.06
N ASP A 234 -18.21 -23.38 -3.24
CA ASP A 234 -18.31 -23.47 -1.78
C ASP A 234 -18.94 -22.20 -1.23
N TYR A 235 -20.25 -22.06 -1.43
CA TYR A 235 -20.98 -20.85 -1.10
C TYR A 235 -21.04 -20.55 0.41
N ALA A 236 -20.94 -21.58 1.25
CA ALA A 236 -20.93 -21.41 2.70
C ALA A 236 -19.60 -20.79 3.17
N ALA A 237 -18.47 -21.33 2.70
CA ALA A 237 -17.17 -20.76 3.03
C ALA A 237 -16.95 -19.40 2.36
N ALA A 238 -17.45 -19.22 1.13
CA ALA A 238 -17.45 -17.93 0.44
C ALA A 238 -18.17 -16.85 1.25
N ALA A 239 -19.39 -17.15 1.74
CA ALA A 239 -20.16 -16.22 2.57
C ALA A 239 -19.37 -15.76 3.80
N ALA A 240 -18.79 -16.70 4.55
CA ALA A 240 -18.03 -16.38 5.75
C ALA A 240 -16.85 -15.42 5.46
N LYS A 241 -16.18 -15.58 4.32
CA LYS A 241 -15.02 -14.76 3.93
C LYS A 241 -15.40 -13.42 3.32
N LEU A 242 -16.42 -13.38 2.47
CA LEU A 242 -16.91 -12.13 1.89
C LEU A 242 -17.56 -11.23 2.95
N GLU A 243 -18.27 -11.79 3.93
CA GLU A 243 -18.82 -11.03 5.07
C GLU A 243 -17.71 -10.56 6.04
N GLU A 244 -16.64 -11.34 6.21
CA GLU A 244 -15.46 -10.90 6.95
C GLU A 244 -14.80 -9.69 6.27
N ALA A 245 -14.64 -9.76 4.94
CA ALA A 245 -14.12 -8.65 4.14
C ALA A 245 -15.00 -7.41 4.28
N GLU A 246 -16.32 -7.55 4.17
CA GLU A 246 -17.26 -6.44 4.32
C GLU A 246 -17.17 -5.76 5.68
N ARG A 247 -17.05 -6.54 6.76
CA ARG A 247 -16.85 -5.97 8.10
C ARG A 247 -15.55 -5.17 8.23
N LEU A 248 -14.49 -5.58 7.51
CA LEU A 248 -13.19 -4.92 7.54
C LEU A 248 -13.13 -3.69 6.61
N LEU A 249 -13.80 -3.75 5.47
CA LEU A 249 -13.80 -2.74 4.41
C LEU A 249 -14.95 -1.73 4.55
N GLN A 250 -15.98 -2.09 5.32
CA GLN A 250 -17.12 -1.25 5.69
C GLN A 250 -17.94 -0.74 4.49
N GLY A 251 -18.15 -1.59 3.48
CA GLY A 251 -18.89 -1.22 2.26
C GLY A 251 -18.20 -0.19 1.38
N LEU A 252 -16.89 -0.01 1.55
CA LEU A 252 -16.08 0.96 0.79
C LEU A 252 -15.25 0.31 -0.32
N ASP A 253 -15.39 -1.00 -0.53
CA ASP A 253 -14.68 -1.73 -1.57
C ASP A 253 -15.65 -2.22 -2.65
N PHE A 254 -15.36 -1.84 -3.90
CA PHE A 254 -16.21 -2.16 -5.04
C PHE A 254 -16.29 -3.69 -5.28
N ALA A 255 -15.14 -4.37 -5.23
CA ALA A 255 -15.06 -5.77 -5.60
C ALA A 255 -15.84 -6.61 -4.59
N ASN A 256 -15.69 -6.30 -3.30
CA ASN A 256 -16.40 -7.00 -2.26
C ASN A 256 -17.92 -6.85 -2.34
N GLU A 257 -18.43 -5.63 -2.55
CA GLU A 257 -19.87 -5.39 -2.76
C GLU A 257 -20.37 -6.16 -3.99
N PHE A 258 -19.62 -6.16 -5.10
CA PHE A 258 -19.97 -6.94 -6.28
C PHE A 258 -20.00 -8.46 -6.00
N HIS A 259 -18.99 -9.00 -5.31
CA HIS A 259 -18.91 -10.42 -4.97
C HIS A 259 -20.04 -10.86 -4.02
N LEU A 260 -20.41 -10.03 -3.05
CA LEU A 260 -21.57 -10.26 -2.18
C LEU A 260 -22.88 -10.27 -2.98
N GLY A 261 -23.02 -9.38 -3.97
CA GLY A 261 -24.13 -9.38 -4.92
C GLY A 261 -24.23 -10.70 -5.69
N GLU A 262 -23.12 -11.17 -6.27
CA GLU A 262 -23.07 -12.45 -6.97
C GLU A 262 -23.40 -13.64 -6.06
N LEU A 263 -22.87 -13.66 -4.84
CA LEU A 263 -23.19 -14.69 -3.85
C LEU A 263 -24.67 -14.67 -3.48
N ALA A 264 -25.24 -13.50 -3.18
CA ALA A 264 -26.65 -13.34 -2.85
C ALA A 264 -27.54 -13.82 -4.00
N ARG A 265 -27.20 -13.46 -5.25
CA ARG A 265 -27.91 -13.90 -6.46
C ARG A 265 -27.91 -15.42 -6.59
N MET A 266 -26.74 -16.07 -6.41
CA MET A 266 -26.64 -17.53 -6.46
C MET A 266 -27.43 -18.23 -5.36
N GLN A 267 -27.54 -17.61 -4.18
CA GLN A 267 -28.32 -18.11 -3.04
C GLN A 267 -29.81 -17.74 -3.12
N ARG A 268 -30.27 -17.07 -4.18
CA ARG A 268 -31.64 -16.52 -4.32
C ARG A 268 -32.04 -15.59 -3.16
N ARG A 269 -31.07 -14.84 -2.63
CA ARG A 269 -31.28 -13.77 -1.65
C ARG A 269 -31.35 -12.41 -2.35
N PRO A 270 -31.90 -11.36 -1.72
CA PRO A 270 -31.88 -10.01 -2.28
C PRO A 270 -30.45 -9.55 -2.59
N ALA A 271 -30.16 -9.27 -3.87
CA ALA A 271 -28.83 -8.89 -4.35
C ALA A 271 -28.74 -7.44 -4.86
N ARG A 272 -29.89 -6.77 -5.07
CA ARG A 272 -29.97 -5.43 -5.69
C ARG A 272 -29.10 -4.40 -4.98
N ASP A 273 -29.17 -4.34 -3.66
CA ASP A 273 -28.47 -3.31 -2.89
C ASP A 273 -26.95 -3.43 -2.97
N TYR A 274 -26.42 -4.64 -3.07
CA TYR A 274 -24.98 -4.89 -3.24
C TYR A 274 -24.47 -4.32 -4.57
N TYR A 275 -25.16 -4.57 -5.68
CA TYR A 275 -24.74 -3.99 -6.98
C TYR A 275 -24.87 -2.47 -7.00
N VAL A 276 -25.94 -1.91 -6.42
CA VAL A 276 -26.10 -0.46 -6.34
C VAL A 276 -25.03 0.16 -5.43
N ASN A 277 -24.70 -0.47 -4.30
CA ASN A 277 -23.59 -0.05 -3.44
C ASN A 277 -22.28 -0.05 -4.22
N ALA A 278 -21.92 -1.16 -4.87
CA ALA A 278 -20.73 -1.26 -5.69
C ALA A 278 -20.68 -0.14 -6.73
N LEU A 279 -21.73 0.04 -7.53
CA LEU A 279 -21.79 1.07 -8.59
C LEU A 279 -21.71 2.50 -8.04
N SER A 280 -22.09 2.72 -6.78
CA SER A 280 -21.98 4.00 -6.09
C SER A 280 -20.56 4.35 -5.63
N LEU A 281 -19.64 3.39 -5.66
CA LEU A 281 -18.22 3.58 -5.35
C LEU A 281 -17.45 3.94 -6.62
N ALA A 282 -16.51 4.88 -6.51
CA ALA A 282 -15.69 5.32 -7.64
C ALA A 282 -14.60 4.30 -8.05
N GLY A 283 -14.25 3.36 -7.16
CA GLY A 283 -13.08 2.49 -7.32
C GLY A 283 -13.24 1.26 -8.23
N GLY A 284 -14.39 1.03 -8.84
CA GLY A 284 -14.62 -0.15 -9.69
C GLY A 284 -14.00 -0.02 -11.10
N PRO A 285 -13.24 -1.00 -11.61
CA PRO A 285 -12.74 -0.96 -12.98
C PRO A 285 -13.89 -1.13 -13.98
N ALA A 286 -13.78 -0.47 -15.15
CA ALA A 286 -14.88 -0.40 -16.13
C ALA A 286 -15.50 -1.77 -16.51
N PRO A 287 -14.72 -2.85 -16.75
CA PRO A 287 -15.31 -4.16 -17.05
C PRO A 287 -16.17 -4.74 -15.90
N LEU A 288 -15.74 -4.57 -14.64
CA LEU A 288 -16.52 -5.04 -13.50
C LEU A 288 -17.74 -4.17 -13.26
N ARG A 289 -17.65 -2.85 -13.48
CA ARG A 289 -18.81 -1.95 -13.44
C ARG A 289 -19.86 -2.36 -14.47
N GLN A 290 -19.44 -2.67 -15.69
CA GLN A 290 -20.34 -3.18 -16.72
C GLN A 290 -21.03 -4.47 -16.27
N ARG A 291 -20.26 -5.44 -15.75
CA ARG A 291 -20.82 -6.69 -15.21
C ARG A 291 -21.81 -6.47 -14.07
N ALA A 292 -21.54 -5.53 -13.16
CA ALA A 292 -22.46 -5.18 -12.08
C ALA A 292 -23.77 -4.56 -12.61
N THR A 293 -23.69 -3.66 -13.59
CA THR A 293 -24.87 -3.09 -14.26
C THR A 293 -25.68 -4.16 -15.00
N GLU A 294 -25.02 -5.05 -15.73
CA GLU A 294 -25.67 -6.17 -16.42
C GLU A 294 -26.33 -7.12 -15.43
N ALA A 295 -25.66 -7.49 -14.33
CA ALA A 295 -26.23 -8.35 -13.29
C ALA A 295 -27.48 -7.71 -12.66
N LEU A 296 -27.41 -6.40 -12.37
CA LEU A 296 -28.52 -5.62 -11.84
C LEU A 296 -29.72 -5.59 -12.79
N ALA A 297 -29.49 -5.49 -14.11
CA ALA A 297 -30.52 -5.50 -15.14
C ALA A 297 -31.30 -6.83 -15.21
N HIS A 298 -30.62 -7.93 -14.91
CA HIS A 298 -31.16 -9.29 -15.01
C HIS A 298 -31.65 -9.86 -13.66
N LEU A 299 -31.75 -9.05 -12.60
CA LEU A 299 -32.27 -9.52 -11.33
C LEU A 299 -33.77 -9.83 -11.41
N GLU A 300 -34.11 -11.13 -11.45
CA GLU A 300 -35.46 -11.62 -11.23
C GLU A 300 -35.83 -11.46 -9.74
N GLY A 301 -36.69 -10.48 -9.41
CA GLY A 301 -37.13 -10.22 -8.05
C GLY A 301 -38.39 -9.35 -7.97
N PRO A 302 -39.08 -9.30 -6.81
CA PRO A 302 -40.33 -8.56 -6.67
C PRO A 302 -40.04 -7.05 -6.70
N GLY A 303 -40.44 -6.43 -7.80
CA GLY A 303 -40.33 -4.99 -8.03
C GLY A 303 -39.85 -4.74 -9.45
N PRO A 304 -40.50 -3.84 -10.21
CA PRO A 304 -40.17 -3.64 -11.61
C PRO A 304 -38.68 -3.30 -11.74
N VAL A 305 -37.95 -4.03 -12.59
CA VAL A 305 -36.80 -3.43 -13.27
C VAL A 305 -37.44 -2.30 -14.08
N PRO A 306 -37.17 -1.03 -13.74
CA PRO A 306 -37.85 0.07 -14.42
C PRO A 306 -37.54 -0.05 -15.91
N THR A 307 -38.55 0.19 -16.73
CA THR A 307 -38.43 0.25 -18.20
C THR A 307 -37.34 1.21 -18.68
N GLU A 308 -36.82 2.04 -17.77
CA GLU A 308 -35.66 2.91 -17.91
C GLU A 308 -34.64 2.64 -16.78
N LEU A 309 -33.96 1.48 -16.83
CA LEU A 309 -32.96 1.08 -15.82
C LEU A 309 -31.90 2.16 -15.59
N ASP A 310 -31.42 2.79 -16.65
CA ASP A 310 -30.37 3.82 -16.58
C ASP A 310 -30.84 5.06 -15.82
N ALA A 311 -32.06 5.54 -16.08
CA ALA A 311 -32.64 6.70 -15.41
C ALA A 311 -32.87 6.43 -13.92
N TRP A 312 -33.37 5.23 -13.59
CA TRP A 312 -33.53 4.81 -12.20
C TRP A 312 -32.19 4.65 -11.47
N LEU A 313 -31.20 4.03 -12.12
CA LEU A 313 -29.88 3.82 -11.53
C LEU A 313 -29.22 5.16 -11.24
N GLU A 314 -29.24 6.11 -12.18
CA GLU A 314 -28.68 7.45 -11.97
C GLU A 314 -29.38 8.18 -10.81
N ALA A 315 -30.72 8.07 -10.72
CA ALA A 315 -31.48 8.65 -9.61
C ALA A 315 -31.08 8.02 -8.26
N GLU A 316 -30.93 6.69 -8.20
CA GLU A 316 -30.56 5.97 -6.99
C GLU A 316 -29.11 6.25 -6.57
N LEU A 317 -28.18 6.29 -7.53
CA LEU A 317 -26.79 6.68 -7.28
C LEU A 317 -26.68 8.13 -6.82
N SER A 318 -27.48 9.04 -7.38
CA SER A 318 -27.57 10.43 -6.92
C SER A 318 -28.09 10.51 -5.49
N ARG A 319 -29.19 9.82 -5.19
CA ARG A 319 -29.77 9.75 -3.84
C ARG A 319 -28.76 9.24 -2.81
N ARG A 320 -28.01 8.17 -3.11
CA ARG A 320 -26.98 7.62 -2.19
C ARG A 320 -25.80 8.57 -2.02
N ARG A 321 -25.36 9.24 -3.09
CA ARG A 321 -24.33 10.31 -3.00
C ARG A 321 -24.77 11.43 -2.07
N ASP A 322 -26.01 11.90 -2.21
CA ASP A 322 -26.57 12.95 -1.36
C ASP A 322 -26.71 12.52 0.10
N GLN A 323 -27.16 11.27 0.35
CA GLN A 323 -27.22 10.72 1.70
C GLN A 323 -25.84 10.62 2.37
N ARG A 324 -24.83 10.14 1.65
CA ARG A 324 -23.45 10.11 2.18
C ARG A 324 -22.93 11.51 2.46
N LYS A 325 -23.20 12.47 1.57
CA LYS A 325 -22.84 13.88 1.77
C LYS A 325 -23.53 14.46 3.01
N ALA A 326 -24.83 14.19 3.19
CA ALA A 326 -25.59 14.62 4.35
C ALA A 326 -25.07 14.01 5.66
N ALA A 327 -24.83 12.70 5.69
CA ALA A 327 -24.29 12.00 6.87
C ALA A 327 -22.88 12.50 7.23
N ALA A 328 -22.03 12.74 6.23
CA ALA A 328 -20.70 13.32 6.44
C ALA A 328 -20.80 14.73 7.06
N LEU A 329 -21.73 15.57 6.58
CA LEU A 329 -21.97 16.89 7.14
C LEU A 329 -22.53 16.81 8.57
N GLU A 330 -23.52 15.96 8.84
CA GLU A 330 -24.13 15.77 10.16
C GLU A 330 -23.09 15.31 11.19
N SER A 331 -22.15 14.44 10.79
CA SER A 331 -21.05 13.99 11.65
C SER A 331 -20.09 15.10 12.10
N LEU A 332 -20.14 16.28 11.46
CA LEU A 332 -19.28 17.42 11.72
C LEU A 332 -20.02 18.59 12.42
N VAL A 333 -21.36 18.60 12.42
CA VAL A 333 -22.15 19.63 13.09
C VAL A 333 -22.05 19.47 14.61
N ASP A 334 -21.95 20.59 15.33
CA ASP A 334 -21.80 20.67 16.80
C ASP A 334 -20.61 19.93 17.41
N ARG A 335 -19.66 19.48 16.57
CA ARG A 335 -18.37 18.98 17.03
C ARG A 335 -17.33 20.10 17.01
N PRO A 336 -16.42 20.16 18.00
CA PRO A 336 -15.29 21.07 17.93
C PRO A 336 -14.54 20.85 16.63
N LEU A 337 -14.28 21.92 15.88
CA LEU A 337 -13.39 21.86 14.73
C LEU A 337 -12.07 21.23 15.20
N PRO A 338 -11.56 20.17 14.53
CA PRO A 338 -10.27 19.60 14.87
C PRO A 338 -9.20 20.70 14.89
N LYS A 339 -8.17 20.57 15.72
CA LYS A 339 -7.09 21.55 15.72
C LYS A 339 -6.41 21.53 14.35
N LEU A 340 -6.68 22.55 13.53
CA LEU A 340 -6.09 22.70 12.21
C LEU A 340 -4.81 23.52 12.36
N THR A 341 -3.67 22.96 11.95
CA THR A 341 -2.43 23.72 11.80
C THR A 341 -2.34 24.15 10.34
N LEU A 342 -2.97 25.28 10.03
CA LEU A 342 -3.03 25.82 8.67
C LEU A 342 -2.35 27.19 8.61
N THR A 343 -1.98 27.61 7.41
CA THR A 343 -1.56 28.97 7.11
C THR A 343 -2.63 29.62 6.26
N THR A 344 -3.06 30.82 6.62
CA THR A 344 -4.03 31.61 5.84
C THR A 344 -3.41 32.11 4.53
N VAL A 345 -4.24 32.56 3.59
CA VAL A 345 -3.79 33.05 2.26
C VAL A 345 -2.80 34.22 2.38
N ASP A 346 -2.87 35.01 3.46
CA ASP A 346 -1.94 36.10 3.78
C ASP A 346 -0.70 35.64 4.58
N GLY A 347 -0.44 34.33 4.67
CA GLY A 347 0.79 33.76 5.23
C GLY A 347 0.83 33.67 6.76
N LYS A 348 -0.29 33.89 7.46
CA LYS A 348 -0.34 33.86 8.93
C LYS A 348 -0.77 32.49 9.46
N PRO A 349 -0.34 32.11 10.67
CA PRO A 349 -0.90 30.94 11.34
C PRO A 349 -2.41 31.07 11.50
N TYR A 350 -3.13 30.02 11.14
CA TYR A 350 -4.56 29.91 11.34
C TYR A 350 -4.89 29.86 12.83
N ASP A 351 -5.67 30.85 13.31
CA ASP A 351 -6.16 30.93 14.69
C ASP A 351 -7.68 30.80 14.73
N THR A 352 -8.15 29.76 15.42
CA THR A 352 -9.59 29.47 15.61
C THR A 352 -10.27 30.43 16.57
N ALA A 353 -9.54 31.07 17.49
CA ALA A 353 -10.12 31.93 18.53
C ALA A 353 -10.78 33.18 17.93
N GLY A 354 -10.17 33.80 16.91
CA GLY A 354 -10.70 34.99 16.22
C GLY A 354 -11.85 34.74 15.23
N LEU A 355 -12.23 33.47 15.03
CA LEU A 355 -13.20 33.02 14.03
C LEU A 355 -14.52 32.53 14.64
N ARG A 356 -14.67 32.60 15.97
CA ARG A 356 -15.91 32.19 16.65
C ARG A 356 -17.12 32.97 16.12
N GLY A 357 -18.15 32.25 15.69
CA GLY A 357 -19.38 32.84 15.12
C GLY A 357 -19.25 33.32 13.66
N LYS A 358 -18.11 33.08 13.00
CA LYS A 358 -17.91 33.37 11.58
C LYS A 358 -18.00 32.10 10.74
N VAL A 359 -18.45 32.23 9.50
CA VAL A 359 -18.37 31.15 8.50
C VAL A 359 -16.96 31.10 7.96
N LEU A 360 -16.29 29.96 8.12
CA LEU A 360 -14.97 29.72 7.54
C LEU A 360 -15.14 28.96 6.22
N LEU A 361 -14.65 29.55 5.13
CA LEU A 361 -14.49 28.85 3.87
C LEU A 361 -13.10 28.20 3.83
N LEU A 362 -13.05 26.88 3.96
CA LEU A 362 -11.84 26.10 3.70
C LEU A 362 -11.75 25.85 2.21
N ASN A 363 -10.89 26.59 1.52
CA ASN A 363 -10.51 26.26 0.16
C ASN A 363 -9.49 25.12 0.21
N PHE A 364 -9.97 23.90 0.08
CA PHE A 364 -9.15 22.69 0.07
C PHE A 364 -9.06 22.15 -1.35
N PHE A 365 -7.84 22.02 -1.86
CA PHE A 365 -7.55 21.25 -3.05
C PHE A 365 -7.12 19.84 -2.62
N ALA A 366 -7.93 18.84 -2.94
CA ALA A 366 -7.44 17.47 -3.06
C ALA A 366 -7.27 17.16 -4.54
N SER A 367 -6.06 16.73 -4.92
CA SER A 367 -5.87 15.93 -6.12
C SER A 367 -5.94 14.47 -5.72
N TRP A 368 -6.96 13.76 -6.20
CA TRP A 368 -7.10 12.30 -6.08
C TRP A 368 -6.43 11.62 -7.26
#